data_AF-A0A0G1MT24-F1
#
_entry.id   AF-A0A0G1MT24-F1
#
_cell.length_a   1.000
_cell.length_b   1.000
_cell.length_c   1.000
_cell.angle_alpha   90.00
_cell.angle_beta   90.00
_cell.angle_gamma   90.00
#
_symmetry.space_group_name_H-M   'P 1'
#
loop_
_entity.id
_entity.type
_entity.pdbx_description
1 polymer ?
#
loop_
_entity_poly.entity_id
_entity_poly.type
_entity_poly.pdbx_seq_one_letter_code
_entity_poly.pdbx_strand_id
1 'polypeptide(L)'
;MIDWLSENSIGVLQIIIGGFIAYHVFFLSKQLSNKAKLEHKERIKKKAEELKSGKEVYLVNVKRYFKDYPSNKERMFSGYSHIKAEMKTTRFDGIEFFCGIKEIYRKPDGGLTLNGESEKTAQEKIKVFEIGVVPYEWIEYIDLRGDEHGFIPLFFCYFKGKRYWKISLKRHLPFGYPYKEIIYYRESEVYHEGSDPIDMKFRFIDEPVSDK
;
A
#
# COMPACT_ATOMS: atom_id res chain seq x y z
N MET A 1 49.38 10.63 -17.49
CA MET A 1 47.96 10.54 -17.06
C MET A 1 47.73 11.26 -15.73
N ILE A 2 48.59 11.03 -14.73
CA ILE A 2 48.58 11.76 -13.46
C ILE A 2 48.92 13.26 -13.65
N ASP A 3 49.90 13.58 -14.51
CA ASP A 3 50.28 14.98 -14.78
C ASP A 3 49.24 15.77 -15.58
N TRP A 4 48.47 15.10 -16.44
CA TRP A 4 47.37 15.74 -17.18
C TRP A 4 46.20 16.11 -16.25
N LEU A 5 45.93 15.26 -15.26
CA LEU A 5 44.92 15.49 -14.24
C LEU A 5 45.33 16.58 -13.25
N SER A 6 46.63 16.78 -12.99
CA SER A 6 47.09 17.88 -12.12
C SER A 6 46.97 19.24 -12.82
N GLU A 7 47.36 19.34 -14.09
CA GLU A 7 47.22 20.57 -14.91
C GLU A 7 45.76 20.95 -15.16
N ASN A 8 44.87 19.98 -15.36
CA ASN A 8 43.45 20.20 -15.64
C ASN A 8 42.53 19.99 -14.42
N SER A 9 43.12 19.93 -13.22
CA SER A 9 42.43 19.62 -11.96
C SER A 9 41.24 20.55 -11.69
N ILE A 10 41.37 21.83 -12.02
CA ILE A 10 40.30 22.84 -11.89
C ILE A 10 39.12 22.52 -12.81
N GLY A 11 39.38 22.15 -14.07
CA GLY A 11 38.34 21.82 -15.04
C GLY A 11 37.58 20.53 -14.68
N VAL A 12 38.30 19.52 -14.19
CA VAL A 12 37.69 18.27 -13.71
C VAL A 12 36.81 18.54 -12.48
N LEU A 13 37.27 19.38 -11.54
CA LEU A 13 36.50 19.77 -10.36
C LEU A 13 35.19 20.48 -10.74
N GLN A 14 35.23 21.38 -11.73
CA GLN A 14 34.05 22.09 -12.23
C GLN A 14 33.02 21.15 -12.86
N ILE A 15 33.45 20.13 -13.61
CA ILE A 15 32.56 19.12 -14.19
C ILE A 15 31.87 18.31 -13.09
N ILE A 16 32.62 17.91 -12.06
CA ILE A 16 32.09 17.14 -10.93
C ILE A 16 31.07 17.99 -10.14
N ILE A 17 31.42 19.24 -9.83
CA ILE A 17 30.53 20.17 -9.13
C ILE A 17 29.27 20.43 -9.97
N GLY A 18 29.41 20.68 -11.28
CA GLY A 18 28.29 20.88 -12.19
C GLY A 18 27.37 19.67 -12.25
N GLY A 19 27.92 18.47 -12.34
CA GLY A 19 27.16 17.21 -12.29
C GLY A 19 26.43 17.03 -10.96
N PHE A 20 27.09 17.36 -9.84
CA PHE A 20 26.50 17.28 -8.50
C PHE A 20 25.35 18.26 -8.31
N ILE A 21 25.51 19.51 -8.77
CA ILE A 21 24.46 20.54 -8.74
C ILE A 21 23.30 20.12 -9.65
N ALA A 22 23.57 19.69 -10.88
CA ALA A 22 22.53 19.24 -11.81
C ALA A 22 21.73 18.05 -11.25
N TYR A 23 22.41 17.09 -10.62
CA TYR A 23 21.77 15.98 -9.91
C TYR A 23 20.86 16.47 -8.79
N HIS A 24 21.33 17.40 -7.94
CA HIS A 24 20.55 17.95 -6.83
C HIS A 24 19.36 18.78 -7.32
N VAL A 25 19.53 19.61 -8.34
CA VAL A 25 18.45 20.39 -8.95
C VAL A 25 17.40 19.47 -9.58
N PHE A 26 17.81 18.42 -10.27
CA PHE A 26 16.91 17.40 -10.80
C PHE A 26 16.18 16.62 -9.70
N PHE A 27 16.86 16.32 -8.60
CA PHE A 27 16.26 15.65 -7.46
C PHE A 27 15.25 16.54 -6.72
N LEU A 28 15.59 17.80 -6.50
CA LEU A 28 14.73 18.81 -5.89
C LEU A 28 13.55 19.16 -6.79
N SER A 29 13.74 19.21 -8.12
CA SER A 29 12.63 19.42 -9.06
C SER A 29 11.66 18.23 -9.09
N LYS A 30 12.16 17.03 -8.81
CA LYS A 30 11.32 15.82 -8.63
C LYS A 30 10.63 15.74 -7.28
N GLN A 31 11.12 16.43 -6.25
CA GLN A 31 10.39 16.52 -5.00
C GLN A 31 9.18 17.42 -5.21
N LEU A 32 8.02 16.81 -5.44
CA LEU A 32 6.73 17.48 -5.33
C LEU A 32 6.74 18.34 -4.07
N SER A 33 6.55 19.64 -4.25
CA SER A 33 6.35 20.56 -3.13
C SER A 33 5.30 19.97 -2.18
N ASN A 34 5.44 20.20 -0.88
CA ASN A 34 4.46 19.73 0.12
C ASN A 34 3.02 20.14 -0.27
N LYS A 35 2.86 21.30 -0.92
CA LYS A 35 1.60 21.73 -1.51
C LYS A 35 1.08 20.77 -2.57
N ALA A 36 1.91 20.37 -3.52
CA ALA A 36 1.53 19.43 -4.58
C ALA A 36 1.22 18.03 -4.03
N LYS A 37 1.94 17.57 -2.99
CA LYS A 37 1.61 16.32 -2.28
C LYS A 37 0.23 16.40 -1.61
N LEU A 38 -0.07 17.55 -0.99
CA LEU A 38 -1.37 17.78 -0.37
C LEU A 38 -2.49 17.84 -1.40
N GLU A 39 -2.32 18.61 -2.49
CA GLU A 39 -3.28 18.67 -3.60
C GLU A 39 -3.53 17.30 -4.23
N HIS A 40 -2.47 16.50 -4.40
CA HIS A 40 -2.60 15.13 -4.87
C HIS A 40 -3.40 14.27 -3.90
N LYS A 41 -3.07 14.31 -2.60
CA LYS A 41 -3.81 13.61 -1.55
C LYS A 41 -5.29 13.98 -1.58
N GLU A 42 -5.62 15.27 -1.55
CA GLU A 42 -7.01 15.74 -1.53
C GLU A 42 -7.77 15.31 -2.79
N ARG A 43 -7.12 15.37 -3.96
CA ARG A 43 -7.70 14.90 -5.22
C ARG A 43 -8.04 13.40 -5.19
N ILE A 44 -7.11 12.57 -4.71
CA ILE A 44 -7.31 11.12 -4.63
C ILE A 44 -8.35 10.79 -3.56
N LYS A 45 -8.26 11.42 -2.39
CA LYS A 45 -9.20 11.26 -1.28
C LYS A 45 -10.63 11.59 -1.71
N LYS A 46 -10.85 12.75 -2.34
CA LYS A 46 -12.17 13.16 -2.82
C LYS A 46 -12.79 12.12 -3.76
N LYS A 47 -12.03 11.62 -4.75
CA LYS A 47 -12.50 10.57 -5.66
C LYS A 47 -12.82 9.27 -4.93
N ALA A 48 -11.99 8.89 -3.96
CA ALA A 48 -12.22 7.68 -3.18
C ALA A 48 -13.48 7.80 -2.31
N GLU A 49 -13.74 8.96 -1.71
CA GLU A 49 -14.94 9.21 -0.91
C GLU A 49 -16.25 9.16 -1.72
N GLU A 50 -16.21 9.32 -3.05
CA GLU A 50 -17.36 9.07 -3.92
C GLU A 50 -17.76 7.58 -3.96
N LEU A 51 -16.83 6.68 -3.59
CA LEU A 51 -17.11 5.26 -3.45
C LEU A 51 -17.60 4.95 -2.03
N LYS A 52 -18.71 4.21 -1.93
CA LYS A 52 -19.21 3.70 -0.65
C LYS A 52 -18.29 2.60 -0.12
N SER A 53 -18.21 2.49 1.21
CA SER A 53 -17.58 1.34 1.88
C SER A 53 -18.18 0.01 1.39
N GLY A 54 -17.34 -1.01 1.26
CA GLY A 54 -17.68 -2.34 0.72
C GLY A 54 -17.74 -2.40 -0.80
N LYS A 55 -17.48 -1.28 -1.51
CA LYS A 55 -17.45 -1.31 -2.98
C LYS A 55 -16.21 -2.07 -3.46
N GLU A 56 -16.45 -3.04 -4.33
CA GLU A 56 -15.42 -3.80 -5.02
C GLU A 56 -14.64 -2.91 -6.00
N VAL A 57 -13.31 -3.04 -5.99
CA VAL A 57 -12.37 -2.27 -6.82
C VAL A 57 -11.20 -3.13 -7.28
N TYR A 58 -10.51 -2.69 -8.33
CA TYR A 58 -9.18 -3.20 -8.67
C TYR A 58 -8.09 -2.22 -8.29
N LEU A 59 -7.10 -2.72 -7.56
CA LEU A 59 -5.81 -2.07 -7.39
C LEU A 59 -4.92 -2.48 -8.55
N VAL A 60 -4.68 -1.59 -9.50
CA VAL A 60 -3.95 -1.85 -10.75
C VAL A 60 -2.51 -1.38 -10.61
N ASN A 61 -1.54 -2.24 -10.94
CA ASN A 61 -0.13 -1.89 -10.94
C ASN A 61 0.23 -1.05 -12.18
N VAL A 62 0.50 0.24 -11.98
CA VAL A 62 0.83 1.20 -13.06
C VAL A 62 1.97 0.70 -13.95
N LYS A 63 2.95 -0.02 -13.38
CA LYS A 63 4.11 -0.53 -14.14
C LYS A 63 3.77 -1.65 -15.13
N ARG A 64 2.62 -2.31 -14.92
CA ARG A 64 2.14 -3.46 -15.69
C ARG A 64 0.91 -3.16 -16.53
N TYR A 65 0.16 -2.10 -16.21
CA TYR A 65 -1.09 -1.75 -16.88
C TYR A 65 -0.98 -1.80 -18.42
N PHE A 66 -0.13 -0.96 -19.03
CA PHE A 66 0.03 -0.92 -20.49
C PHE A 66 0.76 -2.12 -21.11
N LYS A 67 1.23 -3.09 -20.32
CA LYS A 67 2.05 -4.21 -20.82
C LYS A 67 1.29 -5.51 -20.86
N ASP A 68 0.45 -5.75 -19.86
CA ASP A 68 -0.10 -7.06 -19.63
C ASP A 68 -1.47 -7.07 -18.96
N TYR A 69 -2.02 -5.93 -18.53
CA TYR A 69 -3.43 -5.87 -18.13
C TYR A 69 -4.33 -6.16 -19.37
N PRO A 70 -5.41 -6.95 -19.25
CA PRO A 70 -6.01 -7.50 -18.02
C PRO A 70 -5.45 -8.86 -17.57
N SER A 71 -4.39 -9.39 -18.17
CA SER A 71 -3.76 -10.65 -17.71
C SER A 71 -3.12 -10.47 -16.33
N ASN A 72 -3.42 -11.37 -15.38
CA ASN A 72 -2.92 -11.27 -14.00
C ASN A 72 -1.86 -12.31 -13.60
N LYS A 73 -1.10 -12.84 -14.56
CA LYS A 73 -0.03 -13.78 -14.23
C LYS A 73 1.05 -13.09 -13.39
N GLU A 74 1.41 -13.67 -12.25
CA GLU A 74 2.46 -13.16 -11.39
C GLU A 74 3.81 -13.15 -12.14
N ARG A 75 4.53 -12.03 -12.05
CA ARG A 75 5.89 -11.92 -12.60
C ARG A 75 6.89 -11.74 -11.49
N MET A 76 8.06 -12.35 -11.67
CA MET A 76 9.14 -12.39 -10.68
C MET A 76 9.53 -11.01 -10.12
N PHE A 77 9.58 -9.98 -10.96
CA PHE A 77 10.04 -8.63 -10.58
C PHE A 77 8.95 -7.57 -10.51
N SER A 78 7.72 -7.85 -10.97
CA SER A 78 6.66 -6.84 -11.02
C SER A 78 5.39 -7.26 -10.27
N GLY A 79 5.40 -8.41 -9.59
CA GLY A 79 4.27 -8.88 -8.80
C GLY A 79 3.08 -9.20 -9.69
N TYR A 80 1.86 -8.89 -9.24
CA TYR A 80 0.62 -9.01 -10.02
C TYR A 80 0.36 -7.74 -10.85
N SER A 81 -0.46 -7.86 -11.90
CA SER A 81 -0.87 -6.70 -12.72
C SER A 81 -2.00 -5.92 -12.07
N HIS A 82 -2.88 -6.62 -11.36
CA HIS A 82 -3.93 -6.03 -10.55
C HIS A 82 -4.32 -6.97 -9.41
N ILE A 83 -4.96 -6.42 -8.38
CA ILE A 83 -5.47 -7.16 -7.23
C ILE A 83 -6.88 -6.68 -6.95
N LYS A 84 -7.78 -7.64 -6.74
CA LYS A 84 -9.15 -7.39 -6.34
C LYS A 84 -9.20 -7.04 -4.85
N ALA A 85 -9.92 -5.99 -4.49
CA ALA A 85 -10.10 -5.58 -3.11
C ALA A 85 -11.46 -4.90 -2.93
N GLU A 86 -11.89 -4.71 -1.67
CA GLU A 86 -13.06 -3.89 -1.37
C GLU A 86 -12.63 -2.65 -0.60
N MET A 87 -13.10 -1.47 -1.01
CA MET A 87 -12.78 -0.23 -0.33
C MET A 87 -13.47 -0.18 1.04
N LYS A 88 -12.72 0.10 2.11
CA LYS A 88 -13.27 0.32 3.45
C LYS A 88 -13.54 1.80 3.68
N THR A 89 -12.48 2.58 3.82
CA THR A 89 -12.60 4.01 4.16
C THR A 89 -11.31 4.76 3.80
N THR A 90 -11.39 6.09 3.77
CA THR A 90 -10.21 6.95 3.59
C THR A 90 -9.64 7.35 4.95
N ARG A 91 -8.32 7.51 5.03
CA ARG A 91 -7.58 7.93 6.23
C ARG A 91 -6.77 9.18 5.97
N PHE A 92 -6.08 9.68 7.00
CA PHE A 92 -5.14 10.79 6.83
C PHE A 92 -3.89 10.39 6.02
N ASP A 93 -3.49 9.12 6.06
CA ASP A 93 -2.24 8.57 5.51
C ASP A 93 -2.43 7.67 4.28
N GLY A 94 -3.65 7.28 3.94
CA GLY A 94 -3.95 6.46 2.77
C GLY A 94 -5.41 6.05 2.70
N ILE A 95 -5.67 4.96 1.97
CA ILE A 95 -6.98 4.35 1.82
C ILE A 95 -6.91 2.90 2.33
N GLU A 96 -7.91 2.51 3.10
CA GLU A 96 -8.05 1.17 3.65
C GLU A 96 -8.87 0.29 2.71
N PHE A 97 -8.39 -0.93 2.49
CA PHE A 97 -9.07 -1.95 1.68
C PHE A 97 -9.19 -3.27 2.45
N PHE A 98 -10.36 -3.90 2.41
CA PHE A 98 -10.52 -5.26 2.87
C PHE A 98 -9.74 -6.21 1.94
N CYS A 99 -8.85 -6.99 2.53
CA CYS A 99 -7.97 -7.92 1.84
C CYS A 99 -8.35 -9.38 2.09
N GLY A 100 -9.03 -9.66 3.20
CA GLY A 100 -9.45 -11.00 3.57
C GLY A 100 -9.97 -11.06 5.00
N ILE A 101 -10.30 -12.27 5.42
CA ILE A 101 -10.74 -12.59 6.79
C ILE A 101 -9.74 -13.58 7.37
N LYS A 102 -9.33 -13.37 8.61
CA LYS A 102 -8.40 -14.22 9.35
C LYS A 102 -8.94 -14.48 10.75
N GLU A 103 -8.29 -15.42 11.42
CA GLU A 103 -8.53 -15.72 12.82
C GLU A 103 -7.26 -15.41 13.60
N ILE A 104 -7.41 -14.65 14.67
CA ILE A 104 -6.36 -14.34 15.64
C ILE A 104 -6.66 -15.11 16.92
N TYR A 105 -5.63 -15.67 17.53
CA TYR A 105 -5.72 -16.45 18.75
C TYR A 105 -5.08 -15.67 19.90
N ARG A 106 -5.80 -15.57 21.02
CA ARG A 106 -5.23 -15.06 22.27
C ARG A 106 -4.58 -16.21 23.03
N LYS A 107 -3.28 -16.11 23.22
CA LYS A 107 -2.48 -17.06 23.99
C LYS A 107 -2.76 -16.94 25.50
N PRO A 108 -2.41 -17.95 26.31
CA PRO A 108 -2.56 -17.89 27.76
C PRO A 108 -1.79 -16.76 28.45
N ASP A 109 -0.71 -16.27 27.85
CA ASP A 109 0.06 -15.11 28.31
C ASP A 109 -0.58 -13.76 27.94
N GLY A 110 -1.75 -13.78 27.29
CA GLY A 110 -2.49 -12.62 26.82
C GLY A 110 -2.10 -12.12 25.43
N GLY A 111 -1.00 -12.62 24.84
CA GLY A 111 -0.51 -12.17 23.53
C GLY A 111 -1.36 -12.66 22.35
N LEU A 112 -1.45 -11.86 21.30
CA LEU A 112 -2.18 -12.22 20.07
C LEU A 112 -1.25 -12.86 19.02
N THR A 113 -1.73 -13.90 18.33
CA THR A 113 -1.01 -14.53 17.21
C THR A 113 -1.93 -14.95 16.07
N LEU A 114 -1.39 -14.97 14.85
CA LEU A 114 -2.01 -15.57 13.67
C LEU A 114 -1.64 -17.04 13.47
N ASN A 115 -0.79 -17.61 14.34
CA ASN A 115 -0.37 -19.01 14.22
C ASN A 115 -1.52 -19.96 14.61
N GLY A 116 -2.03 -20.69 13.61
CA GLY A 116 -3.10 -21.67 13.78
C GLY A 116 -2.77 -22.82 14.74
N GLU A 117 -1.50 -23.13 14.98
CA GLU A 117 -1.12 -24.15 15.96
C GLU A 117 -1.52 -23.75 17.39
N SER A 118 -1.59 -22.43 17.66
CA SER A 118 -2.02 -21.90 18.95
C SER A 118 -3.52 -22.04 19.18
N GLU A 119 -4.32 -22.47 18.19
CA GLU A 119 -5.77 -22.67 18.34
C GLU A 119 -6.11 -23.63 19.48
N LYS A 120 -5.32 -24.70 19.66
CA LYS A 120 -5.57 -25.74 20.69
C LYS A 120 -5.35 -25.25 22.12
N THR A 121 -4.53 -24.22 22.29
CA THR A 121 -4.14 -23.67 23.59
C THR A 121 -4.66 -22.24 23.78
N ALA A 122 -5.40 -21.71 22.81
CA ALA A 122 -5.94 -20.38 22.83
C ALA A 122 -7.03 -20.24 23.90
N GLN A 123 -7.00 -19.12 24.63
CA GLN A 123 -8.09 -18.75 25.53
C GLN A 123 -9.28 -18.15 24.76
N GLU A 124 -8.99 -17.50 23.62
CA GLU A 124 -9.98 -16.80 22.82
C GLU A 124 -9.62 -16.90 21.33
N LYS A 125 -10.65 -17.02 20.50
CA LYS A 125 -10.56 -17.00 19.04
C LYS A 125 -11.31 -15.80 18.50
N ILE A 126 -10.60 -14.91 17.81
CA ILE A 126 -11.11 -13.63 17.34
C ILE A 126 -11.12 -13.65 15.81
N LYS A 127 -12.30 -13.56 15.19
CA LYS A 127 -12.43 -13.37 13.75
C LYS A 127 -12.13 -11.91 13.40
N VAL A 128 -11.22 -11.70 12.46
CA VAL A 128 -10.74 -10.37 12.09
C VAL A 128 -10.75 -10.16 10.58
N PHE A 129 -10.98 -8.91 10.19
CA PHE A 129 -10.80 -8.42 8.84
C PHE A 129 -9.35 -7.97 8.65
N GLU A 130 -8.69 -8.54 7.66
CA GLU A 130 -7.37 -8.12 7.22
C GLU A 130 -7.52 -6.89 6.32
N ILE A 131 -7.03 -5.73 6.78
CA ILE A 131 -7.15 -4.47 6.08
C ILE A 131 -5.79 -4.02 5.57
N GLY A 132 -5.69 -3.77 4.28
CA GLY A 132 -4.49 -3.23 3.64
C GLY A 132 -4.57 -1.74 3.45
N VAL A 133 -3.52 -1.02 3.83
CA VAL A 133 -3.43 0.43 3.67
C VAL A 133 -2.58 0.77 2.45
N VAL A 134 -3.17 1.47 1.48
CA VAL A 134 -2.46 2.04 0.33
C VAL A 134 -2.25 3.54 0.56
N PRO A 135 -1.01 4.02 0.67
CA PRO A 135 -0.74 5.45 0.84
C PRO A 135 -1.19 6.27 -0.37
N TYR A 136 -1.64 7.51 -0.15
CA TYR A 136 -2.02 8.41 -1.24
C TYR A 136 -0.91 8.60 -2.28
N GLU A 137 0.33 8.77 -1.82
CA GLU A 137 1.52 8.89 -2.67
C GLU A 137 1.84 7.64 -3.52
N TRP A 138 1.14 6.53 -3.30
CA TRP A 138 1.25 5.33 -4.12
C TRP A 138 0.13 5.23 -5.15
N ILE A 139 -0.90 6.06 -5.07
CA ILE A 139 -2.05 6.03 -5.97
C ILE A 139 -1.90 7.17 -6.98
N GLU A 140 -1.59 6.83 -8.23
CA GLU A 140 -1.44 7.81 -9.30
C GLU A 140 -2.79 8.42 -9.70
N TYR A 141 -3.81 7.56 -9.86
CA TYR A 141 -5.10 7.92 -10.41
C TYR A 141 -6.20 6.95 -9.96
N ILE A 142 -7.45 7.43 -9.93
CA ILE A 142 -8.65 6.62 -9.71
C ILE A 142 -9.61 6.85 -10.88
N ASP A 143 -10.02 5.75 -11.53
CA ASP A 143 -11.15 5.72 -12.45
C ASP A 143 -12.36 5.09 -11.76
N LEU A 144 -13.40 5.89 -11.53
CA LEU A 144 -14.61 5.44 -10.84
C LEU A 144 -15.55 4.64 -11.75
N ARG A 145 -15.41 4.78 -13.07
CA ARG A 145 -16.27 4.09 -14.04
C ARG A 145 -15.78 2.68 -14.35
N GLY A 146 -14.51 2.42 -14.08
CA GLY A 146 -13.85 1.20 -14.50
C GLY A 146 -13.48 1.20 -15.99
N ASP A 147 -13.05 0.04 -16.46
CA ASP A 147 -12.74 -0.22 -17.86
C ASP A 147 -13.69 -1.24 -18.48
N GLU A 148 -13.47 -1.53 -19.77
CA GLU A 148 -14.21 -2.51 -20.56
C GLU A 148 -14.05 -3.98 -20.09
N HIS A 149 -13.13 -4.25 -19.15
CA HIS A 149 -12.86 -5.59 -18.68
C HIS A 149 -13.59 -5.90 -17.37
N GLY A 150 -13.41 -5.05 -16.37
CA GLY A 150 -13.95 -5.27 -15.03
C GLY A 150 -15.27 -4.54 -14.76
N PHE A 151 -15.54 -3.44 -15.46
CA PHE A 151 -16.65 -2.51 -15.15
C PHE A 151 -16.74 -2.13 -13.65
N ILE A 152 -15.60 -2.16 -12.95
CA ILE A 152 -15.46 -1.79 -11.54
C ILE A 152 -14.38 -0.72 -11.39
N PRO A 153 -14.46 0.13 -10.35
CA PRO A 153 -13.49 1.20 -10.15
C PRO A 153 -12.04 0.69 -10.13
N LEU A 154 -11.14 1.45 -10.77
CA LEU A 154 -9.72 1.14 -10.86
C LEU A 154 -8.91 2.16 -10.08
N PHE A 155 -8.06 1.67 -9.18
CA PHE A 155 -7.08 2.44 -8.46
C PHE A 155 -5.71 2.13 -9.05
N PHE A 156 -5.15 3.07 -9.78
CA PHE A 156 -3.85 2.94 -10.42
C PHE A 156 -2.76 3.21 -9.38
N CYS A 157 -2.13 2.15 -8.90
CA CYS A 157 -1.19 2.18 -7.78
C CYS A 157 0.22 1.74 -8.18
N TYR A 158 1.22 2.27 -7.49
CA TYR A 158 2.58 1.75 -7.48
C TYR A 158 2.74 0.68 -6.40
N PHE A 159 2.91 -0.57 -6.81
CA PHE A 159 3.06 -1.71 -5.90
C PHE A 159 4.46 -1.74 -5.27
N LYS A 160 4.62 -1.02 -4.16
CA LYS A 160 5.90 -0.87 -3.43
C LYS A 160 5.95 -1.69 -2.12
N GLY A 161 4.85 -2.33 -1.74
CA GLY A 161 4.72 -3.13 -0.52
C GLY A 161 5.56 -4.41 -0.55
N LYS A 162 6.18 -4.76 0.58
CA LYS A 162 7.15 -5.87 0.70
C LYS A 162 6.63 -7.08 1.48
N ARG A 163 5.39 -7.02 1.98
CA ARG A 163 4.91 -7.89 3.08
C ARG A 163 4.88 -9.39 2.77
N TYR A 164 4.49 -9.82 1.58
CA TYR A 164 4.38 -11.26 1.27
C TYR A 164 5.73 -11.94 0.99
N TRP A 165 6.83 -11.19 0.95
CA TRP A 165 8.16 -11.72 0.60
C TRP A 165 9.04 -12.03 1.82
N LYS A 166 8.48 -12.43 2.96
CA LYS A 166 9.24 -12.58 4.22
C LYS A 166 10.39 -13.58 4.16
N ILE A 167 10.30 -14.61 3.32
CA ILE A 167 11.26 -15.75 3.27
C ILE A 167 12.01 -15.81 1.92
N SER A 168 11.85 -14.82 1.04
CA SER A 168 12.47 -14.84 -0.31
C SER A 168 13.46 -13.68 -0.51
N LEU A 169 14.52 -13.90 -1.29
CA LEU A 169 15.42 -12.83 -1.81
C LEU A 169 14.64 -11.66 -2.43
N LYS A 170 13.40 -11.90 -2.85
CA LYS A 170 12.45 -10.91 -3.37
C LYS A 170 12.09 -9.78 -2.38
N ARG A 171 12.36 -9.91 -1.07
CA ARG A 171 12.17 -8.82 -0.07
C ARG A 171 12.97 -7.54 -0.38
N HIS A 172 14.08 -7.68 -1.10
CA HIS A 172 14.97 -6.57 -1.45
C HIS A 172 14.58 -5.87 -2.77
N LEU A 173 13.61 -6.41 -3.52
CA LEU A 173 13.18 -5.81 -4.77
C LEU A 173 12.21 -4.63 -4.52
N PRO A 174 12.30 -3.53 -5.32
CA PRO A 174 11.43 -2.35 -5.16
C PRO A 174 10.04 -2.54 -5.79
N PHE A 175 9.53 -3.77 -5.82
CA PHE A 175 8.29 -4.17 -6.46
C PHE A 175 7.62 -5.26 -5.65
N GLY A 176 6.28 -5.21 -5.52
CA GLY A 176 5.58 -6.23 -4.76
C GLY A 176 4.07 -6.05 -4.74
N TYR A 177 3.55 -5.52 -3.64
CA TYR A 177 2.13 -5.49 -3.31
C TYR A 177 1.61 -4.05 -3.14
N PRO A 178 0.30 -3.75 -3.29
CA PRO A 178 -0.23 -2.41 -3.14
C PRO A 178 -0.19 -1.88 -1.70
N TYR A 179 -0.18 -2.76 -0.69
CA TYR A 179 -0.31 -2.36 0.70
C TYR A 179 1.04 -2.05 1.35
N LYS A 180 1.13 -0.87 1.97
CA LYS A 180 2.28 -0.46 2.79
C LYS A 180 2.30 -1.23 4.11
N GLU A 181 1.14 -1.38 4.71
CA GLU A 181 0.92 -2.11 5.94
C GLU A 181 -0.40 -2.86 5.90
N ILE A 182 -0.52 -3.83 6.79
CA ILE A 182 -1.75 -4.56 7.06
C ILE A 182 -2.08 -4.36 8.52
N ILE A 183 -3.33 -4.03 8.77
CA ILE A 183 -3.91 -3.82 10.09
C ILE A 183 -5.13 -4.73 10.25
N TYR A 184 -5.51 -4.99 11.49
CA TYR A 184 -6.62 -5.90 11.80
C TYR A 184 -7.76 -5.14 12.46
N TYR A 185 -8.97 -5.42 11.98
CA TYR A 185 -10.20 -4.94 12.59
C TYR A 185 -11.06 -6.14 12.98
N ARG A 186 -11.79 -6.04 14.09
CA ARG A 186 -12.88 -6.95 14.42
C ARG A 186 -14.23 -6.25 14.28
N GLU A 187 -15.29 -7.03 14.14
CA GLU A 187 -16.64 -6.46 14.20
C GLU A 187 -16.90 -5.92 15.61
N SER A 188 -17.55 -4.76 15.70
CA SER A 188 -17.87 -4.13 16.97
C SER A 188 -19.08 -4.83 17.60
N GLU A 189 -18.92 -5.28 18.85
CA GLU A 189 -20.00 -5.92 19.62
C GLU A 189 -21.10 -4.95 20.04
N VAL A 190 -20.84 -3.65 19.98
CA VAL A 190 -21.75 -2.58 20.43
C VAL A 190 -22.34 -1.77 19.27
N TYR A 191 -22.13 -2.19 18.02
CA TYR A 191 -22.66 -1.51 16.85
C TYR A 191 -24.13 -1.89 16.62
N HIS A 192 -24.96 -0.86 16.44
CA HIS A 192 -26.39 -0.99 16.15
C HIS A 192 -26.67 -0.49 14.74
N GLU A 193 -27.12 -1.40 13.87
CA GLU A 193 -27.43 -1.09 12.49
C GLU A 193 -28.59 -0.08 12.38
N GLY A 194 -28.37 1.02 11.66
CA GLY A 194 -29.37 2.07 11.44
C GLY A 194 -29.33 3.23 12.44
N SER A 195 -28.72 3.06 13.62
CA SER A 195 -28.50 4.16 14.58
C SER A 195 -27.05 4.64 14.62
N ASP A 196 -26.09 3.75 14.42
CA ASP A 196 -24.67 4.07 14.53
C ASP A 196 -24.05 4.34 13.16
N PRO A 197 -23.06 5.26 13.06
CA PRO A 197 -22.26 5.44 11.85
C PRO A 197 -21.58 4.15 11.42
N ILE A 198 -21.53 3.88 10.11
CA ILE A 198 -20.95 2.64 9.58
C ILE A 198 -19.46 2.45 9.94
N ASP A 199 -18.74 3.54 10.19
CA ASP A 199 -17.35 3.50 10.65
C ASP A 199 -17.20 2.83 12.03
N MET A 200 -18.24 2.85 12.86
CA MET A 200 -18.27 2.18 14.17
C MET A 200 -18.50 0.68 14.08
N LYS A 201 -18.87 0.16 12.90
CA LYS A 201 -19.07 -1.28 12.68
C LYS A 201 -17.79 -2.09 12.91
N PHE A 202 -16.62 -1.47 12.66
CA PHE A 202 -15.33 -2.15 12.75
C PHE A 202 -14.45 -1.48 13.81
N ARG A 203 -13.97 -2.27 14.77
CA ARG A 203 -13.04 -1.82 15.80
C ARG A 203 -11.62 -2.28 15.47
N PHE A 204 -10.69 -1.33 15.44
CA PHE A 204 -9.27 -1.61 15.26
C PHE A 204 -8.72 -2.44 16.43
N ILE A 205 -7.86 -3.41 16.11
CA ILE A 205 -7.07 -4.15 17.11
C ILE A 205 -5.74 -3.42 17.26
N ASP A 206 -5.60 -2.73 18.39
CA ASP A 206 -4.41 -1.95 18.78
C ASP A 206 -3.31 -2.82 19.40
N GLU A 207 -3.66 -4.01 19.89
CA GLU A 207 -2.71 -4.99 20.42
C GLU A 207 -1.79 -5.55 19.31
N PRO A 208 -0.48 -5.70 19.58
CA PRO A 208 0.46 -6.26 18.62
C PRO A 208 0.15 -7.74 18.34
N VAL A 209 0.06 -8.10 17.06
CA VAL A 209 -0.23 -9.46 16.61
C VAL A 209 1.05 -10.11 16.09
N SER A 210 1.42 -11.25 16.67
CA SER A 210 2.54 -12.07 16.22
C SER A 210 2.16 -12.89 14.99
N ASP A 211 3.01 -12.84 13.95
CA ASP A 211 2.93 -13.77 12.81
C ASP A 211 3.67 -15.10 13.11
N LYS A 212 4.22 -15.26 14.32
CA LYS A 212 4.90 -16.45 14.84
C LYS A 212 4.05 -17.18 15.87
#